data_AF-A0A0M9ZPD2-F1
#
_entry.id   AF-A0A0M9ZPD2-F1
#
_cell.length_a   1.000
_cell.length_b   1.000
_cell.length_c   1.000
_cell.angle_alpha   90.00
_cell.angle_beta   90.00
_cell.angle_gamma   90.00
#
_symmetry.space_group_name_H-M   'P 1'
#
loop_
_entity.id
_entity.type
_entity.pdbx_description
1 polymer ?
#
loop_
_entity_poly.entity_id
_entity_poly.type
_entity_poly.pdbx_seq_one_letter_code
_entity_poly.pdbx_strand_id
1 'polypeptide(L)'
;MFTAAQRLGYRWPTLCGGKGTCRTCFVQVEEGAENCSPVGPLEREGIESLRRPVDGLTRLACRLRVDGPVTVTKRGVRRRVQE
;
A
#
# COMPACT_ATOMS: atom_id res chain seq x y z
N MET A 1 -0.15 -1.30 -6.82
CA MET A 1 -0.39 0.07 -6.37
C MET A 1 0.91 0.88 -6.15
N PHE A 2 1.86 0.42 -5.33
CA PHE A 2 3.13 1.12 -5.05
C PHE A 2 3.94 1.55 -6.29
N THR A 3 4.00 0.72 -7.34
CA THR A 3 4.69 1.04 -8.59
C THR A 3 3.96 2.10 -9.42
N ALA A 4 2.62 2.15 -9.37
CA ALA A 4 1.84 3.18 -10.04
C ALA A 4 2.13 4.57 -9.45
N ALA A 5 2.17 4.68 -8.13
CA ALA A 5 2.52 5.93 -7.46
C ALA A 5 3.93 6.43 -7.87
N GLN A 6 4.91 5.52 -7.96
CA GLN A 6 6.26 5.86 -8.42
C GLN A 6 6.29 6.35 -9.87
N ARG A 7 5.55 5.71 -10.79
CA ARG A 7 5.44 6.13 -12.19
C ARG A 7 4.84 7.54 -12.32
N LEU A 8 3.95 7.91 -11.40
CA LEU A 8 3.36 9.26 -11.31
C LEU A 8 4.23 10.27 -10.56
N GLY A 9 5.46 9.90 -10.19
CA GLY A 9 6.41 10.77 -9.50
C GLY A 9 6.15 10.92 -8.00
N TYR A 10 5.32 10.08 -7.37
CA TYR A 10 5.16 10.08 -5.92
C TYR A 10 6.24 9.23 -5.24
N ARG A 11 6.90 9.80 -4.24
CA ARG A 11 7.72 9.06 -3.28
C ARG A 11 6.80 8.43 -2.24
N TRP A 12 6.76 7.10 -2.23
CA TRP A 12 6.06 6.34 -1.21
C TRP A 12 7.00 5.94 -0.06
N PRO A 13 6.63 6.14 1.22
CA PRO A 13 7.46 5.74 2.35
C PRO A 13 7.76 4.24 2.36
N THR A 14 9.02 3.88 2.21
CA THR A 14 9.51 2.50 2.26
C THR A 14 10.93 2.45 2.78
N LEU A 15 11.27 1.42 3.57
CA LEU A 15 12.66 1.08 3.93
C LEU A 15 13.18 -0.11 3.10
N CYS A 16 12.30 -1.06 2.76
CA CYS A 16 12.68 -2.28 2.06
C CYS A 16 12.61 -2.19 0.52
N GLY A 17 12.25 -1.03 -0.04
CA GLY A 17 12.11 -0.86 -1.50
C GLY A 17 10.94 -1.64 -2.10
N GLY A 18 9.94 -2.01 -1.30
CA GLY A 18 8.81 -2.80 -1.77
C GLY A 18 9.03 -4.31 -1.74
N LYS A 19 9.82 -4.83 -0.81
CA LYS A 19 9.99 -6.29 -0.56
C LYS A 19 8.94 -6.89 0.37
N GLY A 20 8.07 -6.08 0.98
CA GLY A 20 7.02 -6.54 1.90
C GLY A 20 7.44 -6.69 3.36
N THR A 21 8.70 -6.41 3.71
CA THR A 21 9.26 -6.74 5.03
C THR A 21 9.24 -5.58 6.04
N CYS A 22 9.30 -4.33 5.59
CA CYS A 22 9.41 -3.18 6.51
C CYS A 22 8.06 -2.67 7.07
N ARG A 23 6.93 -3.08 6.48
CA ARG A 23 5.56 -2.62 6.79
C ARG A 23 5.29 -1.11 6.67
N THR A 24 6.28 -0.25 6.48
CA THR A 24 6.12 1.21 6.44
C THR A 24 5.24 1.72 5.30
N CYS A 25 5.08 0.93 4.24
CA CYS A 25 4.28 1.27 3.07
C CYS A 25 2.77 1.05 3.26
N PHE A 26 2.32 0.62 4.45
CA PHE A 26 0.91 0.35 4.73
C PHE A 26 0.00 1.54 4.41
N VAL A 27 -1.22 1.26 3.95
CA VAL A 27 -2.23 2.22 3.51
C VAL A 27 -3.57 1.86 4.11
N GLN A 28 -4.45 2.85 4.19
CA GLN A 28 -5.87 2.63 4.43
C GLN A 28 -6.58 2.69 3.08
N VAL A 29 -7.37 1.66 2.76
CA VAL A 29 -8.35 1.69 1.65
C VAL A 29 -9.61 2.35 2.19
N GLU A 30 -10.06 3.40 1.50
CA GLU A 30 -11.27 4.15 1.84
C GLU A 30 -12.45 3.70 0.97
N GLU A 31 -12.19 3.42 -0.31
CA GLU A 31 -13.19 3.03 -1.31
C GLU A 31 -12.60 2.05 -2.33
N GLY A 32 -13.44 1.18 -2.91
CA GLY A 32 -13.04 0.24 -3.96
C GLY A 32 -12.29 -1.00 -3.46
N ALA A 33 -12.58 -1.47 -2.25
CA ALA A 33 -11.93 -2.66 -1.68
C ALA A 33 -12.19 -3.92 -2.54
N GLU A 34 -13.32 -3.99 -3.22
CA GLU A 34 -13.70 -5.02 -4.18
C GLU A 34 -12.78 -5.07 -5.41
N ASN A 35 -12.10 -3.97 -5.74
CA ASN A 35 -11.12 -3.88 -6.84
C ASN A 35 -9.69 -4.26 -6.41
N CYS A 36 -9.51 -4.65 -5.15
CA CYS A 36 -8.22 -5.00 -4.58
C CYS A 36 -8.00 -6.51 -4.61
N SER A 37 -6.78 -6.95 -4.90
CA SER A 37 -6.43 -8.37 -4.81
C SER A 37 -6.61 -8.91 -3.38
N PRO A 38 -6.85 -10.22 -3.19
CA PRO A 38 -6.86 -10.84 -1.87
C PRO A 38 -5.58 -10.55 -1.08
N VAL A 39 -5.68 -10.57 0.26
CA VAL A 39 -4.52 -10.41 1.14
C VAL A 39 -3.67 -11.68 1.11
N GLY A 40 -2.46 -11.58 0.57
CA GLY A 40 -1.50 -12.69 0.52
C GLY A 40 -0.83 -12.96 1.86
N PRO A 41 -0.16 -14.12 2.05
CA PRO A 41 0.42 -14.52 3.35
C PRO A 41 1.42 -13.50 3.93
N LEU A 42 2.36 -13.02 3.12
CA LEU A 42 3.35 -12.02 3.56
C LEU A 42 2.71 -10.67 3.90
N GLU A 43 1.64 -10.31 3.20
CA GLU A 43 0.89 -9.09 3.49
C GLU A 43 0.12 -9.22 4.81
N ARG A 44 -0.51 -10.38 5.03
CA ARG A 44 -1.22 -10.73 6.27
C ARG A 44 -0.31 -10.62 7.49
N GLU A 45 0.86 -11.27 7.47
CA GLU A 45 1.85 -11.19 8.54
C GLU A 45 2.24 -9.72 8.82
N GLY A 46 2.45 -8.95 7.75
CA GLY A 46 2.74 -7.52 7.85
C GLY A 46 1.62 -6.72 8.51
N ILE A 47 0.36 -6.95 8.14
CA ILE A 47 -0.81 -6.28 8.73
C ILE A 47 -0.97 -6.65 10.21
N GLU A 48 -0.82 -7.93 10.55
CA GLU A 48 -0.89 -8.42 11.93
C GLU A 48 0.21 -7.79 12.80
N SER A 49 1.44 -7.64 12.27
CA SER A 49 2.53 -6.97 12.97
C SER A 49 2.27 -5.48 13.25
N LEU A 50 1.40 -4.84 12.47
CA LEU A 50 0.92 -3.47 12.69
C LEU A 50 -0.21 -3.40 13.73
N ARG A 51 -0.63 -4.55 14.28
CA ARG A 51 -1.79 -4.69 15.19
C ARG A 51 -3.08 -4.16 14.56
N ARG A 52 -3.30 -4.49 13.29
CA ARG A 52 -4.49 -4.12 12.51
C ARG A 52 -5.27 -5.35 12.08
N PRO A 53 -6.61 -5.25 11.93
CA PRO A 53 -7.41 -6.36 11.41
C PRO A 53 -7.04 -6.67 9.95
N VAL A 54 -7.15 -7.94 9.57
CA VAL A 54 -6.95 -8.41 8.19
C VAL A 54 -8.30 -8.44 7.47
N ASP A 55 -8.94 -7.28 7.39
CA ASP A 55 -10.27 -7.06 6.82
C ASP A 55 -10.24 -6.56 5.36
N GLY A 56 -9.03 -6.38 4.81
CA GLY A 56 -8.82 -5.86 3.45
C GLY A 56 -8.73 -4.34 3.37
N LEU A 57 -9.00 -3.61 4.46
CA LEU A 57 -8.95 -2.15 4.49
C LEU A 57 -7.54 -1.63 4.82
N THR A 58 -6.83 -2.27 5.74
CA THR A 58 -5.39 -2.03 5.91
C THR A 58 -4.61 -2.90 4.94
N ARG A 59 -3.82 -2.28 4.04
CA ARG A 59 -3.06 -3.00 3.01
C ARG A 59 -1.61 -2.56 2.96
N LEU A 60 -0.70 -3.41 2.50
CA LEU A 60 0.66 -2.99 2.16
C LEU A 60 0.70 -2.56 0.69
N ALA A 61 0.93 -1.27 0.42
CA ALA A 61 0.95 -0.71 -0.95
C ALA A 61 1.79 -1.54 -1.94
N CYS A 62 2.90 -2.12 -1.48
CA CYS A 62 3.82 -2.91 -2.30
C CYS A 62 3.37 -4.36 -2.56
N ARG A 63 2.34 -4.85 -1.85
CA ARG A 63 1.71 -6.16 -2.06
C ARG A 63 0.30 -6.04 -2.64
N LEU A 64 -0.31 -4.86 -2.55
CA LEU A 64 -1.63 -4.56 -3.10
C LEU A 64 -1.60 -4.41 -4.64
N ARG A 65 -2.27 -5.34 -5.33
CA ARG A 65 -2.68 -5.19 -6.74
C ARG A 65 -4.10 -4.63 -6.80
N VAL A 66 -4.32 -3.77 -7.79
CA VAL A 66 -5.57 -3.05 -8.00
C VAL A 66 -5.95 -3.24 -9.46
N ASP A 67 -7.19 -3.69 -9.72
CA ASP A 67 -7.69 -3.98 -11.07
C ASP A 67 -8.89 -3.06 -11.44
N GLY A 68 -9.19 -2.04 -10.62
CA GLY A 68 -10.22 -1.03 -10.84
C GLY A 68 -10.01 0.26 -10.01
N PRO A 69 -10.95 1.20 -9.97
CA PRO A 69 -10.83 2.42 -9.17
C PRO A 69 -10.73 2.12 -7.66
N VAL A 70 -9.80 2.76 -6.96
CA VAL A 70 -9.59 2.63 -5.51
C VAL A 70 -9.13 3.96 -4.94
N THR A 71 -9.73 4.37 -3.82
CA THR A 71 -9.30 5.53 -3.03
C THR A 71 -8.54 5.05 -1.80
N VAL A 72 -7.35 5.61 -1.54
CA VAL A 72 -6.49 5.21 -0.43
C VAL A 72 -5.86 6.41 0.29
N THR A 73 -5.69 6.28 1.60
CA THR A 73 -4.98 7.26 2.43
C THR A 73 -3.60 6.76 2.85
N LYS A 74 -2.58 7.60 2.67
CA LYS A 74 -1.23 7.37 3.21
C LYS A 74 -0.55 8.65 3.68
N ARG A 75 -0.24 8.70 4.98
CA ARG A 75 0.63 9.75 5.53
C ARG A 75 2.06 9.60 5.02
N GLY A 76 2.67 10.73 4.65
CA GLY A 76 4.08 10.80 4.24
C GLY A 76 4.35 10.54 2.76
N VAL A 77 3.33 10.28 1.94
CA VAL A 77 3.50 10.32 0.48
C VAL A 77 3.73 11.77 0.05
N ARG A 78 4.71 11.97 -0.82
CA ARG A 78 5.09 13.28 -1.35
C ARG A 78 5.28 13.17 -2.85
N ARG A 79 4.80 14.16 -3.60
CA ARG A 79 5.18 14.29 -5.01
C ARG A 79 6.65 14.69 -5.04
N ARG A 80 7.47 14.00 -5.83
CA ARG A 80 8.81 14.48 -6.15
C ARG A 80 8.60 15.75 -6.96
N VAL A 81 9.01 16.89 -6.42
CA VAL A 81 9.07 18.12 -7.20
C VAL A 81 10.09 17.84 -8.30
N GLN A 82 9.70 17.97 -9.56
CA GLN A 82 10.65 17.95 -10.67
C GLN A 82 11.43 19.27 -10.54
N GLU A 83 12.75 19.17 -10.35
CA GLU A 83 13.66 20.29 -10.64
C GLU A 83 13.74 20.51 -12.15
#